data_AF-A0A917V1P4-F1
#
_entry.id   AF-A0A917V1P4-F1
#
_cell.length_a   1.000
_cell.length_b   1.000
_cell.length_c   1.000
_cell.angle_alpha   90.00
_cell.angle_beta   90.00
_cell.angle_gamma   90.00
#
_symmetry.space_group_name_H-M   'P 1'
#
loop_
_entity.id
_entity.type
_entity.pdbx_description
1 polymer ?
#
loop_
_entity_poly.entity_id
_entity_poly.type
_entity_poly.pdbx_seq_one_letter_code
_entity_poly.pdbx_strand_id
1 'polypeptide(L)'
;MTDLFRTGDPSRFAFAARWLQDPDPPERRPADYGWSWGELEIVVAGHRVSALVTPDGPASGIRWYLAPLLEWVAEEWDHLLGEQAYTWAERPDVPAARAVRDALDRAFAADERDGDVLERAASDWYARHGLRSAAAGGIVPDLYIRRFGDGVEISWSGERASFAPAFLETDCAPGAVRLSREEVADPLRAILCWAVETVPSDARAFSHGRERFVRAVEATLARAGSDERSTAAFTP
;
A
#
# COMPACT_ATOMS: atom_id res chain seq x y z
N MET A 1 -17.14 -12.87 -14.62
CA MET A 1 -16.57 -12.31 -13.38
C MET A 1 -15.28 -13.05 -13.13
N THR A 2 -14.17 -12.33 -12.95
CA THR A 2 -12.87 -12.94 -12.65
C THR A 2 -12.87 -13.42 -11.19
N ASP A 3 -12.31 -14.60 -10.96
CA ASP A 3 -12.12 -15.11 -9.60
C ASP A 3 -11.17 -14.21 -8.81
N LEU A 4 -11.36 -14.19 -7.50
CA LEU A 4 -10.51 -13.43 -6.60
C LEU A 4 -9.15 -14.13 -6.47
N PHE A 5 -8.10 -13.48 -6.97
CA PHE A 5 -6.73 -13.93 -6.77
C PHE A 5 -6.35 -13.78 -5.30
N ARG A 6 -5.61 -14.74 -4.73
CA ARG A 6 -5.17 -14.75 -3.33
C ARG A 6 -3.69 -15.11 -3.25
N THR A 7 -2.95 -14.42 -2.39
CA THR A 7 -1.53 -14.69 -2.14
C THR A 7 -1.16 -14.38 -0.69
N GLY A 8 -0.12 -15.04 -0.19
CA GLY A 8 0.36 -14.93 1.19
C GLY A 8 -0.42 -15.80 2.20
N ASP A 9 -0.11 -15.59 3.47
CA ASP A 9 -0.72 -16.29 4.62
C ASP A 9 -1.57 -15.29 5.42
N PRO A 10 -2.90 -15.45 5.49
CA PRO A 10 -3.77 -14.55 6.26
C PRO A 10 -3.40 -14.41 7.74
N SER A 11 -2.73 -15.40 8.33
CA SER A 11 -2.24 -15.34 9.71
C SER A 11 -0.97 -14.50 9.88
N ARG A 12 -0.33 -14.12 8.77
CA ARG A 12 0.91 -13.34 8.70
C ARG A 12 0.67 -12.08 7.87
N PHE A 13 0.70 -12.20 6.56
CA PHE A 13 0.41 -11.15 5.61
C PHE A 13 -0.13 -11.74 4.30
N ALA A 14 -1.26 -11.23 3.84
CA ALA A 14 -1.91 -11.71 2.62
C ALA A 14 -2.64 -10.61 1.87
N PHE A 15 -2.75 -10.80 0.56
CA PHE A 15 -3.60 -10.04 -0.33
C PHE A 15 -4.64 -10.92 -0.97
N ALA A 16 -5.79 -10.32 -1.27
CA ALA A 16 -6.67 -10.84 -2.30
C ALA A 16 -7.13 -9.72 -3.21
N ALA A 17 -7.19 -9.96 -4.52
CA ALA A 17 -7.61 -8.93 -5.45
C ALA A 17 -8.32 -9.48 -6.68
N ARG A 18 -9.11 -8.60 -7.31
CA ARG A 18 -9.69 -8.84 -8.64
C ARG A 18 -9.92 -7.52 -9.36
N TRP A 19 -9.79 -7.56 -10.67
CA TRP A 19 -10.29 -6.50 -11.53
C TRP A 19 -11.81 -6.56 -11.62
N LEU A 20 -12.43 -5.39 -11.66
CA LEU A 20 -13.87 -5.21 -11.78
C LEU A 20 -14.16 -4.25 -12.93
N GLN A 21 -15.38 -4.32 -13.46
CA GLN A 21 -15.85 -3.28 -14.35
C GLN A 21 -16.09 -2.01 -13.54
N ASP A 22 -15.52 -0.91 -14.00
CA ASP A 22 -15.76 0.41 -13.41
C ASP A 22 -17.24 0.80 -13.57
N PRO A 23 -17.97 1.08 -12.47
CA PRO A 23 -19.37 1.47 -12.52
C PRO A 23 -19.59 2.88 -13.07
N ASP A 24 -18.56 3.73 -13.07
CA ASP A 24 -18.68 5.10 -13.55
C ASP A 24 -18.69 5.18 -15.08
N PRO A 25 -19.39 6.17 -15.66
CA PRO A 25 -19.34 6.41 -17.09
C PRO A 25 -17.92 6.86 -17.51
N PRO A 26 -17.44 6.54 -18.73
CA PRO A 26 -16.07 6.80 -19.16
C PRO A 26 -15.57 8.23 -18.92
N GLU A 27 -16.44 9.23 -19.01
CA GLU A 27 -16.09 10.66 -18.87
C GLU A 27 -15.78 11.07 -17.41
N ARG A 28 -16.18 10.25 -16.44
CA ARG A 28 -15.90 10.47 -15.00
C ARG A 28 -14.68 9.69 -14.51
N ARG A 29 -14.15 8.80 -15.33
CA ARG A 29 -13.02 7.96 -14.95
C ARG A 29 -11.72 8.76 -15.01
N PRO A 30 -10.77 8.50 -14.11
CA PRO A 30 -9.44 9.08 -14.20
C PRO A 30 -8.75 8.73 -15.52
N ALA A 31 -8.11 9.70 -16.14
CA ALA A 31 -7.51 9.56 -17.46
C ALA A 31 -6.37 8.53 -17.53
N ASP A 32 -5.63 8.30 -16.44
CA ASP A 32 -4.46 7.42 -16.44
C ASP A 32 -4.76 6.02 -15.88
N TYR A 33 -5.70 5.92 -14.94
CA TYR A 33 -5.97 4.69 -14.18
C TYR A 33 -7.44 4.25 -14.17
N GLY A 34 -8.30 4.88 -14.98
CA GLY A 34 -9.73 4.53 -15.14
C GLY A 34 -10.01 3.09 -15.63
N TRP A 35 -8.98 2.37 -16.07
CA TRP A 35 -9.05 0.96 -16.44
C TRP A 35 -8.85 0.00 -15.27
N SER A 36 -8.37 0.50 -14.13
CA SER A 36 -7.84 -0.32 -13.02
C SER A 36 -8.82 -0.49 -11.87
N TRP A 37 -10.11 -0.28 -12.11
CA TRP A 37 -11.12 -0.49 -11.08
C TRP A 37 -11.10 -1.95 -10.60
N GLY A 38 -11.11 -2.15 -9.29
CA GLY A 38 -10.97 -3.47 -8.71
C GLY A 38 -11.34 -3.52 -7.25
N GLU A 39 -11.20 -4.71 -6.69
CA GLU A 39 -11.36 -4.98 -5.27
C GLU A 39 -10.04 -5.47 -4.68
N LEU A 40 -9.66 -4.96 -3.51
CA LEU A 40 -8.45 -5.33 -2.79
C LEU A 40 -8.76 -5.63 -1.31
N GLU A 41 -8.46 -6.84 -0.88
CA GLU A 41 -8.42 -7.29 0.51
C GLU A 41 -6.95 -7.34 0.96
N ILE A 42 -6.68 -6.77 2.14
CA ILE A 42 -5.39 -6.84 2.82
C ILE A 42 -5.62 -7.44 4.20
N VAL A 43 -4.87 -8.49 4.52
CA VAL A 43 -4.92 -9.16 5.81
C VAL A 43 -3.53 -9.13 6.45
N VAL A 44 -3.46 -8.68 7.70
CA VAL A 44 -2.23 -8.59 8.49
C VAL A 44 -2.46 -9.25 9.84
N ALA A 45 -1.70 -10.29 10.16
CA ALA A 45 -1.79 -11.03 11.41
C ALA A 45 -3.23 -11.49 11.77
N GLY A 46 -4.00 -11.94 10.77
CA GLY A 46 -5.41 -12.33 10.93
C GLY A 46 -6.41 -11.17 10.93
N HIS A 47 -5.95 -9.93 10.93
CA HIS A 47 -6.80 -8.74 10.88
C HIS A 47 -7.03 -8.30 9.43
N ARG A 48 -8.28 -8.19 9.01
CA ARG A 48 -8.64 -7.60 7.71
C ARG A 48 -8.56 -6.08 7.79
N VAL A 49 -7.37 -5.54 7.59
CA VAL A 49 -7.14 -4.09 7.69
C VAL A 49 -7.89 -3.30 6.61
N SER A 50 -8.20 -3.91 5.47
CA SER A 50 -9.00 -3.32 4.40
C SER A 50 -10.52 -3.43 4.60
N ALA A 51 -10.99 -4.03 5.70
CA ALA A 51 -12.42 -4.21 5.93
C ALA A 51 -13.11 -2.86 6.17
N LEU A 52 -14.23 -2.65 5.48
CA LEU A 52 -15.04 -1.45 5.58
C LEU A 52 -16.46 -1.81 6.03
N VAL A 53 -17.00 -1.02 6.95
CA VAL A 53 -18.44 -1.00 7.23
C VAL A 53 -19.11 -0.10 6.20
N THR A 54 -20.06 -0.64 5.44
CA THR A 54 -20.81 0.13 4.43
C THR A 54 -22.31 0.06 4.73
N PRO A 55 -23.15 0.94 4.14
CA PRO A 55 -24.60 0.87 4.31
C PRO A 55 -25.21 -0.46 3.84
N ASP A 56 -24.57 -1.11 2.86
CA ASP A 56 -25.01 -2.40 2.30
C ASP A 56 -24.49 -3.61 3.12
N GLY A 57 -23.80 -3.35 4.22
CA GLY A 57 -23.18 -4.35 5.08
C GLY A 57 -21.65 -4.32 5.06
N PRO A 58 -21.00 -5.22 5.81
CA PRO A 58 -19.54 -5.28 5.86
C PRO A 58 -18.96 -5.73 4.51
N ALA A 59 -17.97 -4.99 4.03
CA ALA A 59 -17.16 -5.32 2.87
C ALA A 59 -15.78 -5.80 3.33
N SER A 60 -15.31 -6.94 2.80
CA SER A 60 -14.01 -7.52 3.17
C SER A 60 -12.81 -6.75 2.62
N GLY A 61 -13.03 -5.92 1.59
CA GLY A 61 -11.96 -5.18 0.92
C GLY A 61 -12.44 -3.84 0.39
N ILE A 62 -11.46 -3.04 -0.04
CA ILE A 62 -11.69 -1.75 -0.67
C ILE A 62 -12.04 -1.96 -2.14
N ARG A 63 -12.91 -1.11 -2.70
CA ARG A 63 -13.17 -1.04 -4.14
C ARG A 63 -12.71 0.30 -4.66
N TRP A 64 -11.68 0.29 -5.49
CA TRP A 64 -11.08 1.51 -6.03
C TRP A 64 -10.24 1.20 -7.28
N TYR A 65 -9.60 2.22 -7.84
CA TYR A 65 -8.54 2.07 -8.82
C TYR A 65 -7.29 1.48 -8.15
N LEU A 66 -6.94 0.24 -8.52
CA LEU A 66 -5.84 -0.49 -7.90
C LEU A 66 -4.48 -0.16 -8.54
N ALA A 67 -4.45 0.34 -9.79
CA ALA A 67 -3.18 0.63 -10.46
C ALA A 67 -2.31 1.64 -9.68
N PRO A 68 -2.82 2.77 -9.16
CA PRO A 68 -2.00 3.68 -8.35
C PRO A 68 -1.41 3.03 -7.10
N LEU A 69 -2.16 2.15 -6.43
CA LEU A 69 -1.69 1.45 -5.23
C LEU A 69 -0.59 0.45 -5.57
N LEU A 70 -0.76 -0.30 -6.65
CA LEU A 70 0.21 -1.31 -7.08
C LEU A 70 1.45 -0.69 -7.74
N GLU A 71 1.28 0.44 -8.43
CA GLU A 71 2.38 1.25 -8.94
C GLU A 71 3.22 1.80 -7.78
N TRP A 72 2.58 2.32 -6.72
CA TRP A 72 3.27 2.72 -5.50
C TRP A 72 4.07 1.58 -4.86
N VAL A 73 3.50 0.37 -4.74
CA VAL A 73 4.25 -0.80 -4.23
C VAL A 73 5.49 -1.06 -5.09
N ALA A 74 5.39 -0.89 -6.40
CA ALA A 74 6.51 -1.11 -7.31
C ALA A 74 7.56 0.01 -7.22
N GLU A 75 7.14 1.26 -7.21
CA GLU A 75 8.01 2.44 -7.13
C GLU A 75 8.76 2.49 -5.80
N GLU A 76 8.09 2.17 -4.70
CA GLU A 76 8.63 2.27 -3.34
C GLU A 76 9.21 0.97 -2.81
N TRP A 77 9.29 -0.09 -3.62
CA TRP A 77 9.76 -1.42 -3.24
C TRP A 77 11.01 -1.42 -2.35
N ASP A 78 12.04 -0.67 -2.76
CA ASP A 78 13.32 -0.59 -2.05
C ASP A 78 13.18 0.15 -0.70
N HIS A 79 12.30 1.15 -0.61
CA HIS A 79 12.02 1.84 0.64
C HIS A 79 11.20 0.94 1.58
N LEU A 80 10.12 0.31 1.09
CA LEU A 80 9.26 -0.57 1.89
C LEU A 80 10.05 -1.71 2.57
N LEU A 81 11.02 -2.30 1.85
CA LEU A 81 11.77 -3.47 2.30
C LEU A 81 13.20 -3.16 2.77
N GLY A 82 13.72 -1.96 2.50
CA GLY A 82 15.11 -1.58 2.73
C GLY A 82 15.32 -0.37 3.64
N GLU A 83 14.41 0.60 3.66
CA GLU A 83 14.52 1.82 4.47
C GLU A 83 13.96 1.57 5.89
N GLN A 84 14.84 1.70 6.89
CA GLN A 84 14.50 1.46 8.30
C GLN A 84 14.25 2.75 9.10
N ALA A 85 15.08 3.77 8.86
CA ALA A 85 15.18 4.94 9.71
C ALA A 85 14.13 5.99 9.35
N TYR A 86 13.60 6.67 10.38
CA TYR A 86 12.89 7.90 10.19
C TYR A 86 13.86 9.01 9.77
N THR A 87 13.39 9.92 8.94
CA THR A 87 14.15 11.10 8.51
C THR A 87 14.10 12.25 9.53
N TRP A 88 13.44 12.04 10.68
CA TRP A 88 13.34 12.98 11.80
C TRP A 88 13.73 12.31 13.13
N ALA A 89 13.89 13.13 14.17
CA ALA A 89 14.14 12.64 15.52
C ALA A 89 12.91 11.90 16.07
N GLU A 90 13.01 10.58 16.08
CA GLU A 90 12.00 9.67 16.61
C GLU A 90 12.63 8.39 17.13
N ARG A 91 11.94 7.77 18.08
CA ARG A 91 12.35 6.47 18.60
C ARG A 91 12.11 5.37 17.56
N PRO A 92 13.10 4.51 17.27
CA PRO A 92 12.97 3.51 16.23
C PRO A 92 11.93 2.45 16.55
N ASP A 93 11.59 2.22 17.83
CA ASP A 93 10.67 1.19 18.30
C ASP A 93 9.19 1.61 18.30
N VAL A 94 8.90 2.88 18.02
CA VAL A 94 7.52 3.36 17.84
C VAL A 94 7.01 2.84 16.48
N PRO A 95 5.80 2.24 16.40
CA PRO A 95 5.23 1.82 15.12
C PRO A 95 5.06 2.99 14.15
N ALA A 96 5.34 2.79 12.87
CA ALA A 96 5.27 3.81 11.84
C ALA A 96 3.92 4.57 11.80
N ALA A 97 2.81 3.85 11.93
CA ALA A 97 1.48 4.46 11.96
C ALA A 97 1.32 5.51 13.07
N ARG A 98 1.99 5.31 14.21
CA ARG A 98 2.00 6.29 15.31
C ARG A 98 3.08 7.36 15.11
N ALA A 99 4.28 6.94 14.73
CA ALA A 99 5.43 7.83 14.58
C ALA A 99 5.17 8.97 13.59
N VAL A 100 4.56 8.67 12.44
CA VAL A 100 4.24 9.69 11.42
C VAL A 100 3.22 10.67 11.95
N ARG A 101 2.13 10.20 12.56
CA ARG A 101 1.09 11.07 13.14
C ARG A 101 1.68 11.96 14.23
N ASP A 102 2.38 11.38 15.19
CA ASP A 102 2.98 12.12 16.30
C ASP A 102 4.02 13.15 15.77
N ALA A 103 4.67 12.90 14.62
CA ALA A 103 5.56 13.86 13.96
C ALA A 103 4.81 15.01 13.29
N LEU A 104 3.72 14.72 12.57
CA LEU A 104 2.88 15.75 11.94
C LEU A 104 2.20 16.63 12.99
N ASP A 105 1.67 16.06 14.07
CA ASP A 105 1.09 16.82 15.18
C ASP A 105 2.12 17.76 15.83
N ARG A 106 3.36 17.28 16.01
CA ARG A 106 4.47 18.12 16.49
C ARG A 106 4.82 19.22 15.50
N ALA A 107 4.79 18.96 14.20
CA ALA A 107 5.07 19.96 13.19
C ALA A 107 4.04 21.10 13.25
N PHE A 108 2.76 20.79 13.41
CA PHE A 108 1.70 21.79 13.58
C PHE A 108 1.81 22.61 14.86
N ALA A 109 2.39 22.05 15.92
CA ALA A 109 2.57 22.71 17.21
C ALA A 109 3.89 23.50 17.34
N ALA A 110 4.82 23.35 16.39
CA ALA A 110 6.14 23.96 16.43
C ALA A 110 6.13 25.40 15.85
N ASP A 111 7.22 26.13 16.09
CA ASP A 111 7.47 27.40 15.40
C ASP A 111 7.60 27.15 13.87
N GLU A 112 7.12 28.11 13.06
CA GLU A 112 6.92 27.97 11.61
C GLU A 112 8.08 27.30 10.87
N ARG A 113 9.32 27.75 11.10
CA ARG A 113 10.50 27.20 10.41
C ARG A 113 10.79 25.75 10.77
N ASP A 114 10.69 25.39 12.05
CA ASP A 114 11.00 24.04 12.51
C ASP A 114 9.83 23.08 12.18
N GLY A 115 8.60 23.60 12.23
CA GLY A 115 7.38 22.93 11.77
C GLY A 115 7.49 22.52 10.30
N ASP A 116 7.83 23.46 9.41
CA ASP A 116 7.96 23.18 7.97
C ASP A 116 9.01 22.11 7.64
N VAL A 117 10.11 22.05 8.40
CA VAL A 117 11.17 21.06 8.19
C VAL A 117 10.68 19.67 8.63
N LEU A 118 10.03 19.59 9.79
CA LEU A 118 9.49 18.34 10.31
C LEU A 118 8.34 17.82 9.46
N GLU A 119 7.41 18.69 9.04
CA GLU A 119 6.29 18.33 8.18
C GLU A 119 6.77 17.74 6.85
N ARG A 120 7.74 18.39 6.20
CA ARG A 120 8.33 17.88 4.95
C ARG A 120 8.99 16.52 5.15
N ALA A 121 9.83 16.38 6.18
CA ALA A 121 10.51 15.12 6.46
C ALA A 121 9.53 13.97 6.72
N ALA A 122 8.49 14.22 7.53
CA ALA A 122 7.46 13.23 7.85
C ALA A 122 6.57 12.91 6.65
N SER A 123 6.18 13.92 5.86
CA SER A 123 5.34 13.76 4.67
C SER A 123 6.06 13.00 3.56
N ASP A 124 7.34 13.30 3.32
CA ASP A 124 8.15 12.58 2.32
C ASP A 124 8.30 11.11 2.70
N TRP A 125 8.53 10.82 3.98
CA TRP A 125 8.61 9.45 4.47
C TRP A 125 7.25 8.74 4.38
N TYR A 126 6.17 9.41 4.77
CA TYR A 126 4.82 8.90 4.61
C TYR A 126 4.49 8.58 3.15
N ALA A 127 4.92 9.42 2.20
CA ALA A 127 4.72 9.17 0.77
C ALA A 127 5.31 7.83 0.33
N ARG A 128 6.49 7.47 0.84
CA ARG A 128 7.17 6.21 0.50
C ARG A 128 6.63 4.99 1.25
N HIS A 129 6.13 5.17 2.47
CA HIS A 129 5.86 4.06 3.39
C HIS A 129 4.39 3.82 3.72
N GLY A 130 3.52 4.82 3.55
CA GLY A 130 2.11 4.76 3.90
C GLY A 130 1.23 4.53 2.67
N LEU A 131 0.45 3.44 2.64
CA LEU A 131 -0.41 3.07 1.52
C LEU A 131 -1.39 4.18 1.10
N ARG A 132 -1.84 5.00 2.06
CA ARG A 132 -2.75 6.13 1.81
C ARG A 132 -2.14 7.23 0.96
N SER A 133 -0.82 7.34 0.85
CA SER A 133 -0.18 8.32 -0.04
C SER A 133 -0.50 8.05 -1.52
N ALA A 134 -0.73 6.78 -1.87
CA ALA A 134 -1.06 6.31 -3.21
C ALA A 134 -2.57 6.29 -3.50
N ALA A 135 -3.40 6.61 -2.50
CA ALA A 135 -4.85 6.59 -2.64
C ALA A 135 -5.32 7.80 -3.43
N ALA A 136 -5.36 7.67 -4.76
CA ALA A 136 -5.85 8.68 -5.69
C ALA A 136 -7.35 9.01 -5.48
N GLY A 137 -7.68 9.67 -4.35
CA GLY A 137 -9.03 9.93 -3.86
C GLY A 137 -9.72 8.74 -3.18
N GLY A 138 -9.07 7.58 -3.10
CA GLY A 138 -9.68 6.35 -2.59
C GLY A 138 -9.69 6.26 -1.07
N ILE A 139 -10.66 5.53 -0.52
CA ILE A 139 -10.69 5.22 0.91
C ILE A 139 -9.93 3.91 1.11
N VAL A 140 -8.65 4.02 1.45
CA VAL A 140 -7.76 2.89 1.72
C VAL A 140 -7.39 2.85 3.20
N PRO A 141 -6.99 1.68 3.75
CA PRO A 141 -6.57 1.60 5.15
C PRO A 141 -5.30 2.43 5.39
N ASP A 142 -5.21 3.01 6.59
CA ASP A 142 -3.99 3.69 7.05
C ASP A 142 -2.96 2.64 7.46
N LEU A 143 -2.22 2.14 6.48
CA LEU A 143 -1.27 1.04 6.61
C LEU A 143 0.12 1.50 6.17
N TYR A 144 1.13 1.10 6.94
CA TYR A 144 2.53 1.47 6.75
C TYR A 144 3.38 0.22 6.66
N ILE A 145 4.35 0.22 5.76
CA ILE A 145 5.34 -0.85 5.62
C ILE A 145 6.74 -0.22 5.65
N ARG A 146 7.63 -0.74 6.49
CA ARG A 146 9.03 -0.32 6.53
C ARG A 146 9.95 -1.44 6.97
N ARG A 147 11.24 -1.34 6.66
CA ARG A 147 12.23 -2.24 7.24
C ARG A 147 12.34 -2.01 8.75
N PHE A 148 12.50 -3.10 9.51
CA PHE A 148 12.73 -3.05 10.96
C PHE A 148 13.76 -4.11 11.37
N GLY A 149 15.01 -3.69 11.56
CA GLY A 149 16.11 -4.62 11.85
C GLY A 149 16.29 -5.62 10.71
N ASP A 150 16.15 -6.91 11.04
CA ASP A 150 16.26 -8.02 10.07
C ASP A 150 14.91 -8.39 9.43
N GLY A 151 13.83 -7.72 9.83
CA GLY A 151 12.49 -7.95 9.30
C GLY A 151 11.84 -6.71 8.70
N VAL A 152 10.53 -6.79 8.56
CA VAL A 152 9.66 -5.71 8.07
C VAL A 152 8.56 -5.48 9.12
N GLU A 153 8.37 -4.22 9.47
CA GLU A 153 7.24 -3.77 10.27
C GLU A 153 6.07 -3.46 9.33
N ILE A 154 4.90 -4.00 9.66
CA ILE A 154 3.61 -3.56 9.10
C ILE A 154 2.80 -3.00 10.27
N SER A 155 2.37 -1.75 10.17
CA SER A 155 1.56 -1.10 11.20
C SER A 155 0.36 -0.35 10.61
N TRP A 156 -0.70 -0.24 11.39
CA TRP A 156 -1.93 0.44 10.98
C TRP A 156 -2.60 1.14 12.16
N SER A 157 -3.27 2.26 11.91
CA SER A 157 -3.88 3.09 12.96
C SER A 157 -5.35 2.77 13.23
N GLY A 158 -6.04 2.13 12.28
CA GLY A 158 -7.51 2.00 12.31
C GLY A 158 -8.24 3.34 12.17
N GLU A 159 -7.51 4.43 11.87
CA GLU A 159 -8.11 5.74 11.72
C GLU A 159 -8.87 5.84 10.40
N ARG A 160 -10.05 6.46 10.45
CA ARG A 160 -10.84 6.76 9.27
C ARG A 160 -10.13 7.83 8.43
N ALA A 161 -10.21 7.73 7.11
CA ALA A 161 -9.73 8.80 6.24
C ALA A 161 -10.54 10.09 6.51
N SER A 162 -9.87 11.23 6.61
CA SER A 162 -10.49 12.51 6.99
C SER A 162 -11.64 12.94 6.06
N PHE A 163 -11.57 12.55 4.80
CA PHE A 163 -12.59 12.81 3.77
C PHE A 163 -13.61 11.66 3.61
N ALA A 164 -13.45 10.54 4.33
CA ALA A 164 -14.40 9.43 4.21
C ALA A 164 -15.79 9.87 4.72
N PRO A 165 -16.87 9.46 4.05
CA PRO A 165 -18.23 9.70 4.53
C PRO A 165 -18.45 9.16 5.94
N ALA A 166 -19.37 9.78 6.69
CA ALA A 166 -19.64 9.41 8.09
C ALA A 166 -20.04 7.94 8.30
N PHE A 167 -20.64 7.33 7.27
CA PHE A 167 -21.12 5.95 7.31
C PHE A 167 -20.05 4.90 6.98
N LEU A 168 -18.84 5.33 6.61
CA LEU A 168 -17.78 4.42 6.20
C LEU A 168 -16.70 4.39 7.29
N GLU A 169 -16.63 3.25 7.96
CA GLU A 169 -15.71 3.01 9.08
C GLU A 169 -14.79 1.83 8.76
N THR A 170 -13.53 1.92 9.18
CA THR A 170 -12.60 0.79 9.15
C THR A 170 -12.83 -0.10 10.36
N ASP A 171 -13.15 -1.37 10.14
CA ASP A 171 -13.43 -2.35 11.21
C ASP A 171 -12.12 -3.02 11.69
N CYS A 172 -11.14 -2.20 12.10
CA CYS A 172 -9.85 -2.72 12.54
C CYS A 172 -9.24 -1.82 13.62
N ALA A 173 -9.04 -2.40 14.81
CA ALA A 173 -8.30 -1.73 15.88
C ALA A 173 -6.83 -1.52 15.45
N PRO A 174 -6.17 -0.42 15.87
CA PRO A 174 -4.77 -0.17 15.57
C PRO A 174 -3.87 -1.34 15.98
N GLY A 175 -2.82 -1.57 15.21
CA GLY A 175 -1.90 -2.68 15.46
C GLY A 175 -0.58 -2.56 14.69
N ALA A 176 0.35 -3.43 15.06
CA ALA A 176 1.62 -3.58 14.36
C ALA A 176 2.12 -5.02 14.50
N VAL A 177 2.76 -5.52 13.45
CA VAL A 177 3.42 -6.82 13.43
C VAL A 177 4.81 -6.68 12.81
N ARG A 178 5.73 -7.54 13.23
CA ARG A 178 7.05 -7.70 12.61
C ARG A 178 7.11 -9.08 11.97
N LEU A 179 7.43 -9.10 10.68
CA LEU A 179 7.52 -10.29 9.86
C LEU A 179 8.92 -10.38 9.27
N SER A 180 9.30 -11.56 8.80
CA SER A 180 10.49 -11.70 7.96
C SER A 180 10.31 -10.91 6.66
N ARG A 181 11.42 -10.60 5.98
CA ARG A 181 11.37 -9.90 4.69
C ARG A 181 10.60 -10.72 3.65
N GLU A 182 10.78 -12.03 3.64
CA GLU A 182 10.17 -12.96 2.69
C GLU A 182 8.65 -13.02 2.88
N GLU A 183 8.18 -13.07 4.14
CA GLU A 183 6.75 -13.05 4.46
C GLU A 183 6.02 -11.79 3.96
N VAL A 184 6.74 -10.70 3.70
CA VAL A 184 6.18 -9.46 3.14
C VAL A 184 6.46 -9.32 1.64
N ALA A 185 7.68 -9.60 1.21
CA ALA A 185 8.10 -9.47 -0.18
C ALA A 185 7.37 -10.47 -1.09
N ASP A 186 7.14 -11.70 -0.66
CA ASP A 186 6.51 -12.73 -1.49
C ASP A 186 5.07 -12.37 -1.86
N PRO A 187 4.18 -12.00 -0.92
CA PRO A 187 2.83 -11.53 -1.27
C PRO A 187 2.84 -10.28 -2.15
N LEU A 188 3.72 -9.30 -1.87
CA LEU A 188 3.83 -8.08 -2.69
C LEU A 188 4.26 -8.39 -4.13
N ARG A 189 5.26 -9.24 -4.30
CA ARG A 189 5.70 -9.70 -5.63
C ARG A 189 4.58 -10.44 -6.35
N ALA A 190 3.91 -11.36 -5.68
CA ALA A 190 2.86 -12.17 -6.27
C ALA A 190 1.68 -11.32 -6.74
N ILE A 191 1.26 -10.31 -5.96
CA ILE A 191 0.18 -9.41 -6.37
C ILE A 191 0.59 -8.52 -7.55
N LEU A 192 1.85 -8.10 -7.61
CA LEU A 192 2.39 -7.36 -8.76
C LEU A 192 2.42 -8.22 -10.03
N CYS A 193 2.91 -9.46 -9.96
CA CYS A 193 2.88 -10.40 -11.09
C CYS A 193 1.45 -10.63 -11.59
N TRP A 194 0.53 -10.94 -10.68
CA TRP A 194 -0.88 -11.11 -11.03
C TRP A 194 -1.45 -9.89 -11.74
N ALA A 195 -1.13 -8.69 -11.23
CA ALA A 195 -1.69 -7.47 -11.76
C ALA A 195 -1.27 -7.20 -13.22
N VAL A 196 -0.02 -7.50 -13.58
CA VAL A 196 0.46 -7.34 -14.97
C VAL A 196 -0.04 -8.46 -15.89
N GLU A 197 -0.19 -9.68 -15.39
CA GLU A 197 -0.65 -10.84 -16.17
C GLU A 197 -2.15 -10.79 -16.48
N THR A 198 -2.93 -10.11 -15.64
CA THR A 198 -4.40 -10.12 -15.71
C THR A 198 -5.03 -8.78 -16.05
N VAL A 199 -4.22 -7.82 -16.53
CA VAL A 199 -4.69 -6.48 -16.91
C VAL A 199 -5.93 -6.57 -17.81
N PRO A 200 -7.02 -5.83 -17.50
CA PRO A 200 -8.25 -5.86 -18.28
C PRO A 200 -8.04 -5.54 -19.77
N SER A 201 -8.64 -6.33 -20.65
CA SER A 201 -8.48 -6.18 -22.11
C SER A 201 -9.10 -4.91 -22.69
N ASP A 202 -10.08 -4.35 -22.00
CA ASP A 202 -10.79 -3.09 -22.32
C ASP A 202 -9.99 -1.84 -21.91
N ALA A 203 -8.83 -2.01 -21.26
CA ALA A 203 -7.88 -0.94 -20.95
C ALA A 203 -7.28 -0.23 -22.19
N ARG A 204 -7.71 -0.56 -23.41
CA ARG A 204 -7.21 0.05 -24.67
C ARG A 204 -7.45 1.56 -24.75
N ALA A 205 -8.49 2.07 -24.12
CA ALA A 205 -8.75 3.50 -24.03
C ALA A 205 -7.73 4.25 -23.13
N PHE A 206 -6.93 3.50 -22.37
CA PHE A 206 -6.00 4.01 -21.36
C PHE A 206 -4.56 3.51 -21.61
N SER A 207 -4.19 3.35 -22.89
CA SER A 207 -2.94 2.67 -23.29
C SER A 207 -1.70 3.25 -22.60
N HIS A 208 -1.60 4.58 -22.47
CA HIS A 208 -0.46 5.23 -21.85
C HIS A 208 -0.30 4.90 -20.37
N GLY A 209 -1.35 5.09 -19.56
CA GLY A 209 -1.31 4.80 -18.13
C GLY A 209 -1.09 3.31 -17.85
N ARG A 210 -1.67 2.44 -18.69
CA ARG A 210 -1.44 0.99 -18.63
C ARG A 210 0.02 0.62 -18.93
N GLU A 211 0.60 1.18 -19.99
CA GLU A 211 1.99 0.92 -20.36
C GLU A 211 2.96 1.43 -19.30
N ARG A 212 2.69 2.60 -18.71
CA ARG A 212 3.46 3.12 -17.57
C ARG A 212 3.43 2.15 -16.39
N PHE A 213 2.23 1.72 -15.99
CA PHE A 213 2.04 0.76 -14.91
C PHE A 213 2.80 -0.56 -15.15
N VAL A 214 2.60 -1.20 -16.31
CA VAL A 214 3.27 -2.47 -16.63
C VAL A 214 4.78 -2.31 -16.59
N ARG A 215 5.31 -1.23 -17.19
CA ARG A 215 6.75 -0.96 -17.19
C ARG A 215 7.31 -0.76 -15.78
N ALA A 216 6.62 -0.01 -14.93
CA ALA A 216 7.05 0.23 -13.54
C ALA A 216 7.11 -1.08 -12.74
N VAL A 217 6.09 -1.93 -12.91
CA VAL A 217 6.01 -3.23 -12.23
C VAL A 217 7.07 -4.20 -12.74
N GLU A 218 7.20 -4.37 -14.07
CA GLU A 218 8.19 -5.28 -14.66
C GLU A 218 9.63 -4.88 -14.30
N ALA A 219 9.94 -3.58 -14.30
CA ALA A 219 11.25 -3.09 -13.87
C ALA A 219 11.54 -3.45 -12.41
N THR A 220 10.54 -3.38 -11.55
CA THR A 220 10.67 -3.73 -10.13
C THR A 220 10.83 -5.24 -9.94
N LEU A 221 10.03 -6.06 -10.61
CA LEU A 221 10.14 -7.52 -10.57
C LEU A 221 11.53 -8.00 -11.05
N ALA A 222 12.08 -7.36 -12.09
CA ALA A 222 13.43 -7.67 -12.58
C ALA A 222 14.53 -7.33 -11.55
N ARG A 223 14.41 -6.20 -10.84
CA ARG A 223 15.32 -5.82 -9.75
C ARG A 223 15.21 -6.79 -8.57
N ALA A 224 14.00 -7.05 -8.10
CA ALA A 224 13.74 -7.93 -6.95
C ALA A 224 14.26 -9.37 -7.18
N GLY A 225 14.10 -9.90 -8.39
CA GLY A 225 14.60 -11.24 -8.74
C GLY A 225 16.13 -11.32 -8.92
N SER A 226 16.82 -10.19 -9.06
CA SER A 226 18.28 -10.14 -9.15
C SER A 226 18.94 -10.18 -7.77
N ASP A 227 18.32 -9.53 -6.78
CA ASP A 227 18.80 -9.50 -5.39
C ASP A 227 18.78 -10.89 -4.74
N GLU A 228 17.72 -11.69 -4.98
CA GLU A 228 17.61 -13.06 -4.46
C GLU A 228 18.71 -13.99 -4.97
N ARG A 229 19.16 -13.81 -6.21
CA ARG A 229 20.27 -14.61 -6.77
C ARG A 229 21.61 -14.20 -6.18
N SER A 230 21.74 -12.94 -5.77
CA SER A 230 22.96 -12.40 -5.16
C SER A 230 23.11 -12.85 -3.70
N THR A 231 22.01 -12.91 -2.94
CA THR A 231 22.02 -13.44 -1.56
C THR A 231 22.17 -14.95 -1.52
N ALA A 232 21.58 -15.70 -2.46
CA ALA A 232 21.76 -17.15 -2.55
C ALA A 232 23.22 -17.56 -2.85
N ALA A 233 24.00 -16.71 -3.52
CA ALA A 233 25.41 -16.96 -3.85
C ALA A 233 26.38 -16.79 -2.66
N PHE A 234 25.91 -16.27 -1.52
CA PHE A 234 26.74 -15.99 -0.33
C PHE A 234 26.42 -16.88 0.89
N THR A 235 25.65 -17.95 0.72
CA THR A 235 25.43 -18.94 1.79
C THR A 235 26.49 -20.06 1.68
N PRO A 236 27.44 -20.18 2.64
CA PRO A 236 28.47 -21.21 2.64
C PRO A 236 27.94 -22.63 2.95
#